data_AF-A0A7J9ZWW4-F1
#
_entry.id   AF-A0A7J9ZWW4-F1
#
_cell.length_a   1.000
_cell.length_b   1.000
_cell.length_c   1.000
_cell.angle_alpha   90.00
_cell.angle_beta   90.00
_cell.angle_gamma   90.00
#
_symmetry.space_group_name_H-M   'P 1'
#
loop_
_entity.id
_entity.type
_entity.pdbx_description
1 polymer ?
#
loop_
_entity_poly.entity_id
_entity_poly.type
_entity_poly.pdbx_seq_one_letter_code
_entity_poly.pdbx_strand_id
1 'polypeptide(L)' 'MHPNAEKVAAALSGLGAAGEIRELTDPAPTAATAAAQLGCEVGAIANSLIFSADGESLLVLT' A
#
# COMPACT_ATOMS: atom_id res chain seq x y z
N MET A 1 -13.62 2.89 6.44
CA MET A 1 -12.33 2.22 6.32
C MET A 1 -12.54 0.72 6.24
N HIS A 2 -12.03 0.09 5.19
CA HIS A 2 -12.07 -1.37 5.03
C HIS A 2 -11.31 -2.09 6.17
N PRO A 3 -11.78 -3.27 6.67
CA PRO A 3 -11.14 -3.98 7.80
C PRO A 3 -9.66 -4.31 7.59
N ASN A 4 -9.23 -4.56 6.35
CA ASN A 4 -7.80 -4.79 6.07
C ASN A 4 -6.97 -3.51 6.20
N ALA A 5 -7.52 -2.33 5.87
CA ALA A 5 -6.83 -1.07 6.07
C ALA A 5 -6.67 -0.75 7.58
N GLU A 6 -7.66 -1.10 8.41
CA GLU A 6 -7.56 -1.02 9.88
C GLU A 6 -6.43 -1.88 10.44
N LYS A 7 -6.28 -3.11 9.95
CA LYS A 7 -5.17 -4.00 10.36
C LYS A 7 -3.80 -3.40 10.03
N VAL A 8 -3.64 -2.82 8.84
CA VAL A 8 -2.38 -2.16 8.45
C VAL A 8 -2.14 -0.92 9.30
N ALA A 9 -3.17 -0.09 9.56
CA ALA A 9 -3.06 1.09 10.41
C ALA A 9 -2.61 0.73 11.84
N ALA A 10 -3.20 -0.31 12.42
CA ALA A 10 -2.83 -0.81 13.74
C ALA A 10 -1.39 -1.33 13.77
N ALA A 11 -0.95 -2.06 12.74
CA ALA A 11 0.43 -2.55 12.64
C ALA A 11 1.44 -1.40 12.53
N LEU A 12 1.17 -0.39 11.69
CA LEU A 12 2.02 0.79 11.54
C LEU A 12 2.15 1.56 12.86
N SER A 13 1.02 1.79 13.54
CA SER A 13 0.99 2.46 14.85
C SER A 13 1.75 1.66 15.92
N GLY A 14 1.54 0.34 15.98
CA GLY A 14 2.26 -0.55 16.91
C GLY A 14 3.77 -0.59 16.69
N LEU A 15 4.24 -0.28 15.48
CA LEU A 15 5.66 -0.16 15.13
C LEU A 15 6.21 1.28 15.26
N GLY A 16 5.38 2.25 15.67
CA GLY A 16 5.78 3.65 15.82
C GLY A 16 6.01 4.40 14.50
N ALA A 17 5.41 3.93 13.40
CA ALA A 17 5.50 4.63 12.12
C ALA A 17 4.74 5.96 12.16
N ALA A 18 5.31 7.01 11.56
CA ALA A 18 4.73 8.35 11.57
C ALA A 18 3.63 8.57 10.50
N GLY A 19 3.39 7.59 9.63
CA GLY A 19 2.43 7.71 8.52
C GLY A 19 0.98 7.50 8.94
N GLU A 20 0.05 8.14 8.22
CA GLU A 20 -1.39 7.99 8.39
C GLU A 20 -2.01 7.24 7.20
N ILE A 21 -2.92 6.29 7.47
CA ILE A 21 -3.73 5.67 6.43
C ILE A 21 -4.95 6.53 6.15
N ARG A 22 -5.18 6.86 4.87
CA ARG A 22 -6.38 7.56 4.39
C ARG A 22 -7.06 6.72 3.32
N GLU A 23 -8.36 6.53 3.44
CA GLU A 23 -9.16 5.82 2.46
C GLU A 23 -9.54 6.77 1.32
N LEU A 24 -9.27 6.37 0.08
CA LEU A 24 -9.66 7.13 -1.11
C LEU A 24 -11.16 7.03 -1.33
N THR A 25 -11.76 8.06 -1.91
CA THR A 25 -13.19 8.08 -2.26
C THR A 25 -13.53 7.10 -3.36
N ASP A 26 -12.64 6.94 -4.34
CA ASP A 26 -12.85 6.10 -5.51
C ASP A 26 -11.87 4.91 -5.53
N PRO A 27 -12.26 3.74 -6.07
CA PRO A 27 -11.37 2.61 -6.19
C PRO A 27 -10.11 2.93 -6.99
N ALA A 28 -8.94 2.53 -6.47
CA ALA A 28 -7.65 2.70 -7.13
C ALA A 28 -6.96 1.34 -7.34
N PRO A 29 -7.44 0.50 -8.28
CA PRO A 29 -6.90 -0.85 -8.47
C PRO A 29 -5.50 -0.89 -9.13
N THR A 30 -4.96 0.25 -9.54
CA THR A 30 -3.64 0.35 -10.20
C THR A 30 -2.86 1.53 -9.65
N ALA A 31 -1.54 1.49 -9.76
CA ALA A 31 -0.68 2.62 -9.41
C ALA A 31 -1.04 3.90 -10.19
N ALA A 32 -1.38 3.77 -11.48
CA ALA A 32 -1.77 4.92 -12.30
C ALA A 32 -3.08 5.58 -11.81
N THR A 33 -4.09 4.79 -11.45
CA THR A 33 -5.36 5.32 -10.93
C THR A 33 -5.20 5.90 -9.53
N ALA A 34 -4.36 5.32 -8.68
CA ALA A 34 -4.02 5.88 -7.35
C ALA A 34 -3.28 7.22 -7.47
N ALA A 35 -2.25 7.28 -8.31
CA ALA A 35 -1.45 8.49 -8.53
C ALA A 35 -2.29 9.65 -9.06
N ALA A 36 -3.19 9.36 -10.01
CA ALA A 36 -4.11 10.36 -10.56
C ALA A 36 -5.03 10.96 -9.48
N GLN A 37 -5.56 10.15 -8.56
CA GLN A 37 -6.39 10.63 -7.46
C GLN A 37 -5.59 11.44 -6.43
N LEU A 38 -4.33 11.07 -6.20
CA LEU A 38 -3.44 11.73 -5.23
C LEU A 38 -2.72 12.97 -5.80
N GLY A 39 -2.75 13.18 -7.12
CA GLY A 39 -2.05 14.27 -7.79
C GLY A 39 -0.53 14.14 -7.71
N CYS A 40 0.00 12.92 -7.69
CA CYS A 40 1.43 12.64 -7.61
C CYS A 40 1.94 11.87 -8.84
N GLU A 41 3.27 11.73 -8.95
CA GLU A 41 3.87 10.86 -9.96
C GLU A 41 3.57 9.38 -9.65
N VAL A 42 3.43 8.54 -10.69
CA VAL A 42 3.13 7.11 -10.53
C VAL A 42 4.23 6.39 -9.73
N GLY A 43 5.49 6.82 -9.89
CA GLY A 43 6.62 6.27 -9.14
C GLY A 43 6.59 6.56 -7.63
N ALA A 44 5.68 7.40 -7.15
CA ALA A 44 5.43 7.61 -5.72
C ALA A 44 4.44 6.57 -5.13
N ILE A 45 3.80 5.74 -5.96
CA ILE A 45 2.87 4.70 -5.52
C ILE A 45 3.58 3.37 -5.42
N ALA A 46 3.82 2.92 -4.18
CA ALA A 46 4.46 1.64 -3.93
C ALA A 46 3.50 0.46 -4.16
N ASN A 47 3.95 -0.57 -4.88
CA ASN A 47 3.26 -1.87 -4.95
C ASN A 47 3.95 -2.91 -4.08
N SER A 48 3.16 -3.71 -3.38
CA SER A 48 3.62 -4.89 -2.65
C SER A 48 3.38 -6.14 -3.50
N LEU A 49 4.44 -6.65 -4.13
CA LEU A 49 4.38 -7.84 -4.96
C LEU A 49 4.94 -9.03 -4.19
N ILE A 50 4.16 -10.11 -4.08
CA ILE A 50 4.57 -11.33 -3.38
C ILE A 50 4.90 -12.39 -4.43
N PHE A 51 6.10 -12.94 -4.37
CA PHE A 51 6.60 -14.00 -5.24
C PHE A 51 6.98 -15.24 -4.43
N SER A 52 6.95 -16.40 -5.08
CA SER A 52 7.65 -17.59 -4.62
C SER A 52 9.01 -17.64 -5.33
N ALA A 53 10.10 -17.66 -4.57
CA ALA A 53 11.46 -17.69 -5.09
C ALA A 53 12.30 -18.65 -4.26
N ASP A 54 12.96 -19.61 -4.91
CA ASP A 54 13.81 -20.62 -4.27
C ASP A 54 13.17 -21.37 -3.08
N GLY A 55 11.85 -21.55 -3.13
CA GLY A 55 11.08 -22.23 -2.07
C GLY A 55 10.64 -21.33 -0.91
N GLU A 56 10.98 -20.04 -0.94
CA GLU A 56 10.62 -19.05 0.07
C GLU A 56 9.69 -17.96 -0.48
N SER A 57 8.96 -17.29 0.41
CA SER A 57 8.13 -16.13 0.03
C SER A 57 8.96 -14.85 0.00
N LEU A 58 8.94 -14.16 -1.14
CA LEU A 58 9.64 -12.89 -1.36
C LEU A 58 8.62 -11.75 -1.49
N LEU A 59 8.79 -10.70 -0.70
CA LEU A 59 8.08 -9.43 -0.88
C LEU A 59 9.00 -8.44 -1.62
N VAL A 60 8.52 -7.92 -2.74
CA VAL A 60 9.15 -6.83 -3.49
C VAL A 60 8.29 -5.58 -3.36
N LEU A 61 8.93 -4.48 -2.95
CA LEU A 61 8.34 -3.13 -2.96
C LEU A 61 8.90 -2.38 -4.16
N THR A 62 8.02 -1.90 -5.04
CA THR A 62 8.39 -1.12 -6.24
C THR A 62 7.75 0.24 -6.21
#